data_AF-A0A7Z2JKZ7-F1
#
_entry.id   AF-A0A7Z2JKZ7-F1
#
_cell.length_a   1.000
_cell.length_b   1.000
_cell.length_c   1.000
_cell.angle_alpha   90.00
_cell.angle_beta   90.00
_cell.angle_gamma   90.00
#
_symmetry.space_group_name_H-M   'P 1'
#
loop_
_entity.id
_entity.type
_entity.pdbx_description
1 polymer ?
#
loop_
_entity_poly.entity_id
_entity_poly.type
_entity_poly.pdbx_seq_one_letter_code
_entity_poly.pdbx_strand_id
1 'polypeptide(L)'
;MEIITIRIEFPGGLAITDGATWDADSGVVHVSERLKQLCRELDVTEAPPVVSATCRGRTIEAEVLPGGDFRLTSHELPPCESEGFFAELVELVRRPSKDQRQQFGRFAHTLSAGATIGGFGFWHSTNVWTVQNALSLVNLCAAAVVLFYIGIISMDGE
;
A
#
# COMPACT_ATOMS: atom_id res chain seq x y z
N MET A 1 8.13 14.67 -19.32
CA MET A 1 7.81 13.23 -19.36
C MET A 1 7.69 12.70 -17.94
N GLU A 2 6.57 12.06 -17.61
CA GLU A 2 6.27 11.52 -16.28
C GLU A 2 5.98 10.02 -16.34
N ILE A 3 6.39 9.25 -15.34
CA ILE A 3 6.11 7.81 -15.27
C ILE A 3 4.71 7.61 -14.68
N ILE A 4 3.87 6.87 -15.39
CA ILE A 4 2.50 6.53 -15.00
C ILE A 4 2.30 5.01 -15.05
N THR A 5 1.29 4.51 -14.36
CA THR A 5 0.92 3.10 -14.42
C THR A 5 -0.21 2.92 -15.42
N ILE A 6 -0.06 2.03 -16.39
CA ILE A 6 -1.15 1.68 -17.32
C ILE A 6 -1.75 0.33 -16.92
N ARG A 7 -3.07 0.23 -16.98
CA ARG A 7 -3.85 -0.97 -16.72
C ARG A 7 -4.76 -1.25 -17.92
N ILE A 8 -4.55 -2.40 -18.53
CA ILE A 8 -5.27 -2.87 -19.71
C ILE A 8 -6.13 -4.06 -19.27
N GLU A 9 -7.44 -3.90 -19.33
CA GLU A 9 -8.40 -4.96 -18.99
C GLU A 9 -9.03 -5.51 -20.27
N PHE A 10 -8.88 -6.81 -20.47
CA PHE A 10 -9.49 -7.52 -21.58
C PHE A 10 -10.81 -8.17 -21.15
N PRO A 11 -11.80 -8.29 -22.08
CA PRO A 11 -13.09 -8.91 -21.78
C PRO A 11 -12.99 -10.37 -21.31
N GLY A 12 -11.91 -11.09 -21.66
CA GLY A 12 -11.63 -12.44 -21.16
C GLY A 12 -11.31 -12.52 -19.67
N GLY A 13 -11.23 -11.40 -18.96
CA GLY A 13 -10.87 -11.32 -17.53
C GLY A 13 -9.37 -11.17 -17.28
N LEU A 14 -8.55 -11.09 -18.34
CA LEU A 14 -7.13 -10.79 -18.24
C LEU A 14 -6.92 -9.31 -17.96
N ALA A 15 -6.17 -8.98 -16.92
CA ALA A 15 -5.75 -7.60 -16.62
C ALA A 15 -4.22 -7.51 -16.59
N ILE A 16 -3.66 -6.60 -17.40
CA ILE A 16 -2.23 -6.37 -17.51
C ILE A 16 -1.92 -4.99 -16.94
N THR A 17 -0.96 -4.90 -16.03
CA THR A 17 -0.50 -3.63 -15.44
C THR A 17 0.99 -3.45 -15.72
N ASP A 18 1.40 -2.31 -16.28
CA ASP A 18 2.79 -1.99 -16.59
C ASP A 18 3.11 -0.51 -16.34
N GLY A 19 4.40 -0.16 -16.33
CA GLY A 19 4.87 1.22 -16.32
C GLY A 19 4.87 1.82 -17.73
N ALA A 20 4.42 3.06 -17.85
CA ALA A 20 4.41 3.82 -19.09
C ALA A 20 4.94 5.25 -18.87
N THR A 21 5.37 5.90 -19.95
CA THR A 21 5.87 7.28 -19.91
C THR A 21 4.85 8.20 -20.59
N TRP A 22 4.30 9.15 -19.85
CA TRP A 22 3.44 10.19 -20.39
C TRP A 22 4.27 11.36 -20.91
N ASP A 23 4.03 11.74 -22.15
CA ASP A 23 4.55 12.94 -22.76
C ASP A 23 3.49 14.05 -22.72
N ALA A 24 3.76 15.08 -21.92
CA ALA A 24 2.85 16.21 -21.72
C ALA A 24 2.72 17.09 -22.98
N ASP A 25 3.76 17.14 -23.81
CA ASP A 25 3.79 18.00 -25.00
C ASP A 25 2.93 17.40 -26.14
N SER A 26 2.86 16.07 -26.22
CA SER A 26 2.12 15.34 -27.26
C SER A 26 0.81 14.70 -26.76
N GLY A 27 0.61 14.60 -25.44
CA GLY A 27 -0.52 13.90 -24.81
C GLY A 27 -0.47 12.38 -25.01
N VAL A 28 0.67 11.83 -25.43
CA VAL A 28 0.85 10.40 -25.75
C VAL A 28 1.44 9.67 -24.55
N VAL A 29 0.93 8.46 -24.31
CA VAL A 29 1.45 7.51 -23.34
C VAL A 29 2.25 6.46 -24.10
N HIS A 30 3.57 6.52 -23.90
CA HIS A 30 4.53 5.58 -24.45
C HIS A 30 4.63 4.36 -23.53
N VAL A 31 4.29 3.20 -24.07
CA VAL A 31 4.40 1.93 -23.36
C VAL A 31 5.62 1.14 -23.82
N SER A 32 6.03 0.16 -23.02
CA SER A 32 7.15 -0.72 -23.37
C SER A 32 6.85 -1.52 -24.66
N GLU A 33 7.86 -1.74 -25.50
CA GLU A 33 7.71 -2.53 -26.74
C GLU A 33 7.22 -3.96 -26.46
N ARG A 34 7.56 -4.52 -25.28
CA ARG A 34 7.05 -5.82 -24.82
C ARG A 34 5.54 -5.79 -24.63
N LEU A 35 5.02 -4.72 -24.02
CA LEU A 35 3.57 -4.55 -23.84
C LEU A 35 2.87 -4.36 -25.19
N LYS A 36 3.46 -3.59 -26.11
CA LYS A 36 2.93 -3.44 -27.47
C LYS A 36 2.81 -4.77 -28.19
N GLN A 37 3.84 -5.61 -28.11
CA GLN A 37 3.83 -6.93 -28.73
C GLN A 37 2.73 -7.82 -28.12
N LEU A 38 2.62 -7.84 -26.79
CA LEU A 38 1.59 -8.61 -26.09
C LEU A 38 0.17 -8.16 -26.45
N CYS A 39 -0.07 -6.84 -26.49
CA CYS A 39 -1.35 -6.29 -26.92
C CYS A 39 -1.67 -6.66 -28.37
N ARG A 40 -0.69 -6.65 -29.28
CA ARG A 40 -0.90 -7.05 -30.69
C ARG A 40 -1.26 -8.52 -30.83
N GLU A 41 -0.65 -9.40 -30.03
CA GLU A 41 -1.00 -10.83 -30.03
C GLU A 41 -2.43 -11.04 -29.49
N LEU A 42 -2.80 -10.32 -28.43
CA LEU A 42 -4.13 -10.42 -27.83
C LEU A 42 -5.23 -9.79 -28.70
N ASP A 43 -4.93 -8.75 -29.48
CA ASP A 43 -5.85 -8.12 -30.43
C ASP A 43 -6.31 -9.07 -31.55
N VAL A 44 -5.55 -10.14 -31.82
CA VAL A 44 -5.94 -11.19 -32.79
C VAL A 44 -7.02 -12.11 -32.21
N THR A 45 -7.02 -12.32 -30.90
CA THR A 45 -7.84 -13.35 -30.23
C THR A 45 -8.98 -12.77 -29.41
N GLU A 46 -8.85 -11.54 -28.94
CA GLU A 46 -9.77 -10.91 -27.99
C GLU A 46 -10.45 -9.67 -28.59
N ALA A 47 -11.59 -9.30 -28.00
CA ALA A 47 -12.25 -8.04 -28.31
C ALA A 47 -11.45 -6.85 -27.72
N PRO A 48 -11.66 -5.62 -28.24
CA PRO A 48 -10.88 -4.45 -27.84
C PRO A 48 -10.85 -4.27 -26.30
N PRO A 49 -9.65 -4.11 -25.69
CA PRO A 49 -9.52 -3.95 -24.25
C PRO A 49 -9.96 -2.56 -23.80
N VAL A 50 -10.37 -2.47 -22.53
CA VAL A 50 -10.53 -1.18 -21.85
C VAL A 50 -9.17 -0.79 -21.29
N VAL A 51 -8.67 0.37 -21.71
CA VAL A 51 -7.37 0.85 -21.28
C VAL A 51 -7.55 2.02 -20.34
N SER A 52 -6.88 1.93 -19.21
CA SER A 52 -6.90 2.96 -18.19
C SER A 52 -5.49 3.28 -17.73
N ALA A 53 -5.20 4.55 -17.53
CA ALA A 53 -3.95 5.04 -17.00
C ALA A 53 -4.19 5.56 -15.59
N THR A 54 -3.48 4.99 -14.62
CA THR A 54 -3.44 5.49 -13.26
C THR A 54 -2.24 6.41 -13.10
N CYS A 55 -2.52 7.69 -12.88
CA CYS A 55 -1.52 8.70 -12.53
C CYS A 55 -1.87 9.25 -11.15
N ARG A 56 -0.94 9.11 -10.19
CA ARG A 56 -1.03 9.68 -8.83
C ARG A 56 -2.39 9.41 -8.14
N GLY A 57 -2.90 8.18 -8.26
CA GLY A 57 -4.11 7.70 -7.57
C GLY A 57 -5.43 7.89 -8.31
N ARG A 58 -5.44 8.58 -9.47
CA ARG A 58 -6.65 8.71 -10.32
C ARG A 58 -6.50 7.93 -11.61
N THR A 59 -7.55 7.20 -11.97
CA THR A 59 -7.64 6.37 -13.18
C THR A 59 -8.35 7.15 -14.28
N ILE A 60 -7.67 7.31 -15.42
CA ILE A 60 -8.16 8.03 -16.60
C ILE A 60 -8.26 7.04 -17.75
N GLU A 61 -9.37 7.03 -18.48
CA GLU A 61 -9.52 6.19 -19.67
C GLU A 61 -8.60 6.68 -20.79
N ALA A 62 -7.89 5.75 -21.40
CA ALA A 62 -7.00 5.99 -22.52
C ALA A 62 -7.52 5.31 -23.78
N GLU A 63 -7.45 6.01 -24.90
CA GLU A 63 -7.75 5.49 -26.22
C GLU A 63 -6.50 4.84 -26.84
N VAL A 64 -6.71 3.75 -27.58
CA VAL A 64 -5.64 3.03 -28.28
C VAL A 64 -5.30 3.75 -29.57
N LEU A 65 -4.03 4.12 -29.79
CA LEU A 65 -3.56 4.71 -31.03
C LEU A 65 -3.11 3.65 -32.06
N PRO A 66 -3.18 3.98 -33.37
CA PRO A 66 -2.58 3.15 -34.41
C PRO A 66 -1.07 3.04 -34.21
N GLY A 67 -0.60 1.89 -33.74
CA GLY A 67 0.81 1.65 -33.39
C GLY A 67 1.02 0.93 -32.06
N GLY A 68 0.00 0.91 -31.19
CA GLY A 68 0.04 0.28 -29.87
C GLY A 68 0.48 1.23 -28.74
N ASP A 69 0.62 2.53 -29.03
CA ASP A 69 0.69 3.57 -28.00
C ASP A 69 -0.73 3.99 -27.59
N PHE A 70 -0.86 4.73 -26.49
CA PHE A 70 -2.16 5.16 -25.95
C PHE A 70 -2.23 6.67 -25.84
N ARG A 71 -3.42 7.26 -25.91
CA ARG A 71 -3.66 8.70 -25.66
C ARG A 71 -4.74 8.84 -24.60
N LEU A 72 -4.54 9.75 -23.66
CA LEU A 72 -5.55 10.04 -22.66
C LEU A 72 -6.75 10.73 -23.32
N THR A 73 -7.97 10.28 -23.03
CA THR A 73 -9.21 10.88 -23.57
C THR A 73 -9.35 12.35 -23.15
N SER A 74 -8.78 12.70 -21.99
CA SER A 74 -8.59 14.09 -21.57
C SER A 74 -7.19 14.54 -21.97
N HIS A 75 -7.11 15.55 -22.84
CA HIS A 75 -5.86 16.17 -23.31
C HIS A 75 -5.03 16.80 -22.18
N GLU A 76 -5.64 16.99 -21.01
CA GLU A 76 -5.02 17.49 -19.79
C GLU A 76 -5.14 16.43 -18.70
N LEU A 77 -4.02 16.11 -18.05
CA LEU A 77 -4.08 15.46 -16.75
C LEU A 77 -4.80 16.43 -15.79
N PRO A 78 -5.76 15.96 -14.98
CA PRO A 78 -6.38 16.81 -13.96
C PRO A 78 -5.28 17.48 -13.13
N PRO A 79 -5.35 18.79 -12.87
CA PRO A 79 -4.35 19.46 -12.07
C PRO A 79 -4.21 18.75 -10.73
N CYS A 80 -2.96 18.55 -10.35
CA CYS A 80 -2.56 17.96 -9.08
C CYS A 80 -3.10 18.86 -7.95
N GLU A 81 -4.28 18.52 -7.41
CA GLU A 81 -4.48 18.79 -6.00
C GLU A 81 -3.52 17.84 -5.30
N SER A 82 -2.33 18.34 -4.98
CA SER A 82 -1.46 17.67 -4.03
C SER A 82 -2.27 17.56 -2.75
N GLU A 83 -2.88 16.40 -2.51
CA GLU A 83 -3.26 16.04 -1.17
C GLU A 83 -1.96 16.13 -0.38
N GLY A 84 -1.82 17.21 0.38
CA GLY A 84 -0.54 17.60 0.93
C GLY A 84 0.05 16.46 1.73
N PHE A 85 1.36 16.50 1.98
CA PHE A 85 2.09 15.50 2.77
C PHE A 85 1.33 14.98 4.01
N PHE A 86 0.52 15.84 4.66
CA PHE A 86 -0.37 15.47 5.75
C PHE A 86 -1.52 14.52 5.40
N ALA A 87 -2.19 14.69 4.25
CA ALA A 87 -3.26 13.80 3.80
C ALA A 87 -2.71 12.41 3.45
N GLU A 88 -1.55 12.35 2.78
CA GLU A 88 -0.83 11.11 2.51
C GLU A 88 -0.38 10.41 3.81
N LEU A 89 0.08 11.17 4.82
CA LEU A 89 0.42 10.63 6.14
C LEU A 89 -0.81 10.10 6.89
N VAL A 90 -1.94 10.79 6.80
CA VAL A 90 -3.21 10.37 7.40
C VAL A 90 -3.72 9.09 6.74
N GLU A 91 -3.57 8.96 5.43
CA GLU A 91 -3.97 7.76 4.70
C GLU A 91 -3.04 6.57 5.03
N LEU A 92 -1.72 6.80 5.11
CA LEU A 92 -0.72 5.82 5.53
C LEU A 92 -1.00 5.27 6.94
N VAL A 93 -1.45 6.12 7.86
CA VAL A 93 -1.86 5.72 9.21
C VAL A 93 -3.19 4.96 9.21
N ARG A 94 -4.13 5.32 8.33
CA ARG A 94 -5.45 4.65 8.23
C ARG A 94 -5.39 3.29 7.54
N ARG A 95 -4.47 3.10 6.60
CA ARG A 95 -4.29 1.86 5.83
C ARG A 95 -2.81 1.50 5.78
N PRO A 96 -2.24 1.02 6.90
CA PRO A 96 -0.83 0.64 6.92
C PRO A 96 -0.58 -0.49 5.92
N SER A 97 0.51 -0.40 5.17
CA SER A 97 0.92 -1.44 4.24
C SER A 97 1.24 -2.75 4.97
N LYS A 98 1.27 -3.88 4.25
CA LYS A 98 1.61 -5.19 4.81
C LYS A 98 2.94 -5.17 5.57
N ASP A 99 3.95 -4.52 5.01
CA ASP A 99 5.27 -4.42 5.66
C ASP A 99 5.23 -3.55 6.92
N GLN A 100 4.49 -2.44 6.91
CA GLN A 100 4.31 -1.58 8.08
C GLN A 100 3.58 -2.31 9.21
N ARG A 101 2.53 -3.07 8.86
CA ARG A 101 1.80 -3.94 9.80
C ARG A 101 2.71 -4.99 10.41
N GLN A 102 3.56 -5.62 9.61
CA GLN A 102 4.54 -6.60 10.12
C GLN A 102 5.59 -5.97 11.03
N GLN A 103 6.11 -4.79 10.69
CA GLN A 103 7.06 -4.07 11.54
C GLN A 103 6.41 -3.65 12.86
N PHE A 104 5.18 -3.14 12.81
CA PHE A 104 4.41 -2.81 14.01
C PHE A 104 4.18 -4.05 14.89
N GLY A 105 3.86 -5.20 14.29
CA GLY A 105 3.68 -6.45 15.04
C GLY A 105 4.96 -6.91 15.75
N ARG A 106 6.11 -6.86 15.06
CA ARG A 106 7.42 -7.16 15.66
C ARG A 106 7.77 -6.20 16.79
N PHE A 107 7.47 -4.91 16.60
CA PHE A 107 7.65 -3.91 17.63
C PHE A 107 6.76 -4.17 18.85
N ALA A 108 5.48 -4.51 18.66
CA ALA A 108 4.56 -4.87 19.74
C ALA A 108 5.04 -6.11 20.52
N HIS A 109 5.54 -7.15 19.83
CA HIS A 109 6.16 -8.30 20.50
C HIS A 109 7.40 -7.92 21.33
N THR A 110 8.22 -6.99 20.84
CA THR A 110 9.39 -6.49 21.58
C THR A 110 8.96 -5.75 22.85
N LEU A 111 7.94 -4.90 22.76
CA LEU A 111 7.37 -4.22 23.93
C LEU A 111 6.73 -5.20 24.91
N SER A 112 6.06 -6.26 24.42
CA SER A 112 5.52 -7.33 25.25
C SER A 112 6.61 -8.08 26.03
N ALA A 113 7.73 -8.41 25.37
CA ALA A 113 8.90 -8.99 26.03
C ALA A 113 9.48 -8.02 27.08
N GLY A 114 9.58 -6.74 26.74
CA GLY A 114 10.01 -5.68 27.67
C GLY A 114 9.10 -5.56 28.90
N ALA A 115 7.77 -5.59 28.72
CA ALA A 115 6.80 -5.54 29.81
C ALA A 115 6.91 -6.79 30.71
N THR A 116 7.17 -7.96 30.12
CA THR A 116 7.39 -9.20 30.87
C THR A 116 8.65 -9.11 31.74
N ILE A 117 9.78 -8.71 31.14
CA ILE A 117 11.06 -8.51 31.86
C ILE A 117 10.89 -7.44 32.95
N GLY A 118 10.23 -6.33 32.62
CA GLY A 118 9.92 -5.26 33.56
C GLY A 118 9.07 -5.74 34.73
N GLY A 119 8.07 -6.60 34.48
CA GLY A 119 7.25 -7.23 35.52
C GLY A 119 8.08 -8.08 36.48
N PHE A 120 8.97 -8.93 35.96
CA PHE A 120 9.87 -9.73 36.80
C PHE A 120 10.85 -8.86 37.59
N GLY A 121 11.43 -7.83 36.96
CA GLY A 121 12.30 -6.87 37.63
C GLY A 121 11.58 -6.09 38.74
N PHE A 122 10.35 -5.65 38.47
CA PHE A 122 9.51 -4.95 39.44
C PHE A 122 9.15 -5.85 40.62
N TRP A 123 8.75 -7.10 40.36
CA TRP A 123 8.49 -8.09 41.40
C TRP A 123 9.71 -8.31 42.31
N HIS A 124 10.87 -8.55 41.71
CA HIS A 124 12.10 -8.86 42.46
C HIS A 124 12.65 -7.65 43.24
N SER A 125 12.43 -6.43 42.76
CA SER A 125 12.89 -5.21 43.44
C SER A 125 11.93 -4.69 44.51
N THR A 126 10.70 -5.21 44.57
CA THR A 126 9.68 -4.78 45.53
C THR A 126 9.78 -5.53 46.85
N ASN A 127 10.33 -4.87 47.87
CA ASN A 127 10.42 -5.43 49.24
C ASN A 127 9.17 -5.18 50.09
N VAL A 128 8.36 -4.17 49.76
CA VAL A 128 7.13 -3.82 50.48
C VAL A 128 5.95 -3.82 49.51
N TRP A 129 4.99 -4.70 49.74
CA TRP A 129 3.80 -4.83 48.91
C TRP A 129 2.68 -3.92 49.38
N THR A 130 2.48 -2.83 48.63
CA THR A 130 1.29 -1.97 48.74
C THR A 130 0.29 -2.35 47.65
N VAL A 131 -0.97 -1.95 47.83
CA VAL A 131 -2.01 -2.11 46.79
C VAL A 131 -1.59 -1.46 45.47
N GLN A 132 -0.93 -0.30 45.53
CA GLN A 132 -0.42 0.38 44.34
C GLN A 132 0.65 -0.45 43.61
N ASN A 133 1.61 -1.05 44.33
CA ASN A 133 2.63 -1.90 43.73
C ASN A 133 2.02 -3.15 43.09
N ALA A 134 1.02 -3.75 43.75
CA ALA A 134 0.26 -4.87 43.18
C ALA A 134 -0.43 -4.47 41.86
N LEU A 135 -1.08 -3.31 41.81
CA LEU A 135 -1.71 -2.80 40.59
C LEU A 135 -0.69 -2.48 39.49
N SER A 136 0.47 -1.94 39.82
CA SER A 136 1.56 -1.70 38.85
C SER A 136 2.06 -2.99 38.21
N LEU A 137 2.23 -4.05 38.99
CA LEU A 137 2.60 -5.36 38.47
C LEU A 137 1.52 -5.94 37.55
N VAL A 138 0.26 -5.89 37.98
CA VAL A 138 -0.87 -6.36 37.17
C VAL A 138 -0.94 -5.61 35.84
N ASN A 139 -0.71 -4.29 35.85
CA ASN A 139 -0.66 -3.49 34.62
C ASN A 139 0.48 -3.92 33.69
N LEU A 140 1.66 -4.27 34.22
CA LEU A 140 2.76 -4.81 33.41
C LEU A 140 2.39 -6.15 32.77
N CYS A 141 1.77 -7.06 33.53
CA CYS A 141 1.28 -8.33 33.01
C CYS A 141 0.19 -8.13 31.94
N ALA A 142 -0.77 -7.25 32.19
CA ALA A 142 -1.82 -6.93 31.23
C ALA A 142 -1.25 -6.32 29.94
N ALA A 143 -0.32 -5.37 30.06
CA ALA A 143 0.38 -4.79 28.92
C ALA A 143 1.14 -5.85 28.11
N ALA A 144 1.84 -6.77 28.77
CA ALA A 144 2.53 -7.87 28.10
C ALA A 144 1.58 -8.72 27.23
N VAL A 145 0.43 -9.13 27.79
CA VAL A 145 -0.57 -9.94 27.07
C VAL A 145 -1.21 -9.16 25.93
N VAL A 146 -1.64 -7.93 26.18
CA VAL A 146 -2.31 -7.08 25.18
C VAL A 146 -1.37 -6.80 24.00
N LEU A 147 -0.12 -6.41 24.27
CA LEU A 147 0.87 -6.14 23.24
C LEU A 147 1.23 -7.40 22.44
N PHE A 148 1.29 -8.56 23.10
CA PHE A 148 1.52 -9.84 22.41
C PHE A 148 0.39 -10.16 21.43
N TYR A 149 -0.86 -10.00 21.87
CA TYR A 149 -2.03 -10.26 21.04
C TYR A 149 -2.17 -9.26 19.89
N ILE A 150 -1.93 -7.96 20.15
CA ILE A 150 -1.87 -6.93 19.10
C ILE A 150 -0.78 -7.27 18.08
N GLY A 151 0.37 -7.79 18.53
CA GLY A 151 1.45 -8.25 17.66
C GLY A 151 0.99 -9.31 16.66
N ILE A 152 0.27 -10.32 17.15
CA ILE A 152 -0.30 -11.41 16.33
C ILE A 152 -1.29 -10.83 15.31
N ILE A 153 -2.30 -10.07 15.74
CA ILE A 153 -3.31 -9.50 14.83
C ILE A 153 -2.66 -8.60 13.77
N SER A 154 -1.63 -7.85 14.16
CA SER A 154 -0.95 -6.95 13.23
C SER A 154 -0.24 -7.72 12.12
N MET A 155 0.27 -8.92 12.41
CA MET A 155 0.96 -9.78 11.45
C MET A 155 0.02 -10.71 10.66
N ASP A 156 -1.19 -10.97 11.17
CA ASP A 156 -2.21 -11.79 10.50
C ASP A 156 -3.05 -10.96 9.50
N GLY A 157 -2.88 -11.23 8.22
CA GLY A 157 -3.73 -10.70 7.14
C GLY A 157 -2.98 -10.48 5.83
N GLU A 158 -3.60 -10.90 4.73
CA GLU A 158 -3.29 -10.42 3.37
C GLU A 158 -4.01 -9.12 3.08
#